data_AF-A0A948IT40-F1
#
_entry.id   AF-A0A948IT40-F1
#
_cell.length_a   1.000
_cell.length_b   1.000
_cell.length_c   1.000
_cell.angle_alpha   90.00
_cell.angle_beta   90.00
_cell.angle_gamma   90.00
#
_symmetry.space_group_name_H-M   'P 1'
#
loop_
_entity.id
_entity.type
_entity.pdbx_description
1 polymer ?
#
loop_
_entity_poly.entity_id
_entity_poly.type
_entity_poly.pdbx_seq_one_letter_code
_entity_poly.pdbx_strand_id
1 'polypeptide(L)'
;MGASKAAKPRAMDAVQRALLARTPVAAERLLYIGTAGAAFADAALARNPRARVAAAEDADPVDVLAADDLVELLADPNATALLARAPILASAIPAAVTDPGALLADLTARGFTILHLQPAHDAEPYFDDPGQDLVAAWRAGRLPTISPPRALMVVARRGQDRPRAVLAMFSFSPTLMDIRTRLPAEAMRTEPDLLVQHHRPPGALSLAPADAPKILVLQRPAPPHDLDAWREAVLAHARDGWITVMEFDDHPALTAKANNRRMLPADWVRFAWVHAVQTSTPLLRDLFLTHNPETRLFPNAAFRLEPFPENLPKRVFYGAVSRGAHAVEVAASLGPAIDAFPGVEFVVVGDRAVFDALPTARKRYHDLVPYEDYLKLMGGCAISLSPIEAGDLYAAKSDAKYLDAASRGVLTIASPTIYADVIRHGKNGLIAPGVADWAPMLTQALRDDEGRRKMARNAWEYVQGARMFAQQVTARHDWYRDLWARRESLTAALVARMNA
;
A
#
# COMPACT_ATOMS: atom_id res chain seq x y z
N MET A 1 -33.63 33.97 -13.65
CA MET A 1 -32.41 33.20 -13.99
C MET A 1 -32.25 32.12 -12.93
N GLY A 2 -32.63 30.89 -13.25
CA GLY A 2 -32.52 29.76 -12.33
C GLY A 2 -31.06 29.35 -12.21
N ALA A 3 -30.53 29.37 -10.98
CA ALA A 3 -29.26 28.74 -10.68
C ALA A 3 -29.38 27.24 -11.01
N SER A 4 -28.63 26.77 -12.00
CA SER A 4 -28.46 25.35 -12.29
C SER A 4 -27.97 24.68 -11.00
N LYS A 5 -28.83 23.87 -10.36
CA LYS A 5 -28.39 22.96 -9.30
C LYS A 5 -27.43 21.99 -9.96
N ALA A 6 -26.13 22.18 -9.73
CA ALA A 6 -25.12 21.20 -10.13
C ALA A 6 -25.58 19.82 -9.67
N ALA A 7 -25.76 18.89 -10.62
CA ALA A 7 -26.15 17.52 -10.31
C ALA A 7 -25.13 16.94 -9.33
N LYS A 8 -25.60 16.25 -8.28
CA LYS A 8 -24.70 15.57 -7.35
C LYS A 8 -23.82 14.59 -8.16
N PRO A 9 -22.50 14.51 -7.88
CA PRO A 9 -21.62 13.56 -8.55
C PRO A 9 -22.19 12.15 -8.46
N ARG A 10 -22.28 11.45 -9.60
CA ARG A 10 -22.69 10.05 -9.65
C ARG A 10 -21.62 9.22 -8.92
N ALA A 11 -22.04 8.45 -7.91
CA ALA A 11 -21.14 7.52 -7.24
C ALA A 11 -20.70 6.43 -8.22
N MET A 12 -19.46 5.94 -8.08
CA MET A 12 -18.95 4.85 -8.88
C MET A 12 -19.73 3.56 -8.62
N ASP A 13 -20.11 2.84 -9.67
CA ASP A 13 -20.66 1.49 -9.56
C ASP A 13 -19.55 0.42 -9.37
N ALA A 14 -19.93 -0.86 -9.39
CA ALA A 14 -18.98 -1.95 -9.21
C ALA A 14 -17.96 -2.08 -10.35
N VAL A 15 -18.38 -1.83 -11.60
CA VAL A 15 -17.52 -1.91 -12.79
C VAL A 15 -16.50 -0.77 -12.75
N GLN A 16 -16.94 0.44 -12.42
CA GLN A 16 -16.06 1.59 -12.27
C GLN A 16 -15.03 1.40 -11.15
N ARG A 17 -15.41 0.76 -10.03
CA ARG A 17 -14.47 0.42 -8.96
C ARG A 17 -13.44 -0.63 -9.38
N ALA A 18 -13.87 -1.66 -10.12
CA ALA A 18 -12.98 -2.64 -10.73
C ALA A 18 -12.00 -1.98 -11.71
N LEU A 19 -12.50 -1.10 -12.58
CA LEU A 19 -11.69 -0.32 -13.51
C LEU A 19 -10.65 0.54 -12.78
N LEU A 20 -11.05 1.25 -11.71
CA LEU A 20 -10.11 2.01 -10.89
C LEU A 20 -9.03 1.10 -10.29
N ALA A 21 -9.41 -0.08 -9.78
CA ALA A 21 -8.49 -1.07 -9.22
C ALA A 21 -7.54 -1.72 -10.24
N ARG A 22 -7.76 -1.48 -11.54
CA ARG A 22 -6.87 -1.86 -12.65
C ARG A 22 -6.17 -0.68 -13.31
N THR A 23 -6.51 0.54 -12.91
CA THR A 23 -5.88 1.76 -13.42
C THR A 23 -4.57 2.00 -12.65
N PRO A 24 -3.41 2.09 -13.33
CA PRO A 24 -2.10 2.23 -12.70
C PRO A 24 -2.06 3.38 -11.71
N VAL A 25 -1.69 3.08 -10.47
CA VAL A 25 -1.63 4.09 -9.40
C VAL A 25 -0.45 5.05 -9.59
N ALA A 26 0.60 4.62 -10.29
CA ALA A 26 1.77 5.43 -10.59
C ALA A 26 1.54 6.46 -11.71
N ALA A 27 0.41 6.40 -12.43
CA ALA A 27 0.13 7.31 -13.54
C ALA A 27 0.19 8.78 -13.07
N GLU A 28 1.01 9.59 -13.74
CA GLU A 28 1.10 11.03 -13.50
C GLU A 28 0.04 11.79 -14.30
N ARG A 29 -0.38 11.24 -15.44
CA ARG A 29 -1.43 11.77 -16.30
C ARG A 29 -2.44 10.67 -16.63
N LEU A 30 -3.69 10.88 -16.24
CA LEU A 30 -4.80 9.95 -16.42
C LEU A 30 -5.86 10.62 -17.29
N LEU A 31 -6.32 9.94 -18.34
CA LEU A 31 -7.58 10.27 -18.99
C LEU A 31 -8.63 9.25 -18.59
N TYR A 32 -9.82 9.72 -18.19
CA TYR A 32 -10.96 8.86 -17.94
C TYR A 32 -12.13 9.24 -18.85
N ILE A 33 -12.68 8.25 -19.56
CA ILE A 33 -13.84 8.40 -20.44
C ILE A 33 -14.98 7.55 -19.87
N GLY A 34 -15.99 8.20 -19.32
CA GLY A 34 -17.10 7.48 -18.69
C GLY A 34 -18.06 8.37 -17.94
N THR A 35 -19.02 7.73 -17.29
CA THR A 35 -20.18 8.41 -16.68
C THR A 35 -19.95 8.90 -15.26
N ALA A 36 -18.87 8.45 -14.60
CA ALA A 36 -18.54 8.81 -13.21
C ALA A 36 -17.31 9.73 -13.10
N GLY A 37 -17.12 10.65 -14.06
CA GLY A 37 -15.90 11.46 -14.21
C GLY A 37 -15.34 12.05 -12.93
N ALA A 38 -16.15 12.81 -12.19
CA ALA A 38 -15.72 13.42 -10.93
C ALA A 38 -15.36 12.40 -9.84
N ALA A 39 -16.19 11.37 -9.63
CA ALA A 39 -15.95 10.37 -8.60
C ALA A 39 -14.73 9.49 -8.92
N PHE A 40 -14.51 9.14 -10.19
CA PHE A 40 -13.33 8.42 -10.64
C PHE A 40 -12.06 9.27 -10.47
N ALA A 41 -12.12 10.54 -10.86
CA ALA A 41 -11.02 11.49 -10.70
C ALA A 41 -10.63 11.66 -9.23
N ASP A 42 -11.60 11.90 -8.34
CA ASP A 42 -11.37 12.02 -6.89
C ASP A 42 -10.74 10.75 -6.31
N ALA A 43 -11.23 9.57 -6.72
CA ALA A 43 -10.71 8.31 -6.24
C ALA A 43 -9.30 7.99 -6.79
N ALA A 44 -8.98 8.41 -8.01
CA ALA A 44 -7.65 8.31 -8.59
C ALA A 44 -6.67 9.25 -7.88
N LEU A 45 -7.04 10.52 -7.70
CA LEU A 45 -6.25 11.54 -6.99
C LEU A 45 -6.04 11.20 -5.52
N ALA A 46 -7.00 10.52 -4.87
CA ALA A 46 -6.79 10.02 -3.52
C ALA A 46 -5.61 9.02 -3.46
N ARG A 47 -5.38 8.21 -4.50
CA ARG A 47 -4.26 7.24 -4.53
C ARG A 47 -2.95 7.87 -5.02
N ASN A 48 -3.03 8.83 -5.94
CA ASN A 48 -1.90 9.62 -6.42
C ASN A 48 -2.27 11.11 -6.52
N PRO A 49 -2.11 11.88 -5.43
CA PRO A 49 -2.53 13.28 -5.38
C PRO A 49 -1.63 14.23 -6.20
N ARG A 50 -0.55 13.72 -6.78
CA ARG A 50 0.31 14.45 -7.72
C ARG A 50 -0.07 14.22 -9.19
N ALA A 51 -0.97 13.26 -9.45
CA ALA A 51 -1.46 13.01 -10.79
C ALA A 51 -2.31 14.18 -11.31
N ARG A 52 -2.46 14.25 -12.64
CA ARG A 52 -3.38 15.15 -13.34
C ARG A 52 -4.41 14.31 -14.08
N VAL A 53 -5.68 14.66 -13.92
CA VAL A 53 -6.77 14.07 -14.70
C VAL A 53 -7.01 14.97 -15.90
N ALA A 54 -6.67 14.48 -17.09
CA ALA A 54 -6.83 15.19 -18.35
C ALA A 54 -8.30 15.21 -18.79
N ALA A 55 -8.69 16.26 -19.49
CA ALA A 55 -9.97 16.33 -20.16
C ALA A 55 -9.93 15.53 -21.47
N ALA A 56 -11.09 15.13 -21.98
CA ALA A 56 -11.18 14.38 -23.23
C ALA A 56 -10.68 15.22 -24.41
N GLU A 57 -10.92 16.54 -24.36
CA GLU A 57 -10.56 17.52 -25.39
C GLU A 57 -9.07 17.87 -25.40
N ASP A 58 -8.33 17.59 -24.31
CA ASP A 58 -6.90 17.84 -24.26
C ASP A 58 -6.18 16.96 -25.30
N ALA A 59 -5.30 17.50 -26.13
CA ALA A 59 -4.57 16.69 -27.12
C ALA A 59 -3.31 16.02 -26.54
N ASP A 60 -2.91 16.41 -25.34
CA ASP A 60 -1.66 15.96 -24.73
C ASP A 60 -1.65 14.43 -24.50
N PRO A 61 -0.46 13.79 -24.59
CA PRO A 61 -0.26 12.43 -24.14
C PRO A 61 -0.63 12.26 -22.66
N VAL A 62 -1.09 11.05 -22.34
CA VAL A 62 -1.38 10.61 -20.97
C VAL A 62 -0.71 9.25 -20.73
N ASP A 63 -0.47 8.89 -19.49
CA ASP A 63 0.16 7.60 -19.16
C ASP A 63 -0.84 6.45 -19.27
N VAL A 64 -2.09 6.72 -18.90
CA VAL A 64 -3.17 5.75 -18.95
C VAL A 64 -4.48 6.37 -19.43
N LEU A 65 -5.19 5.62 -20.28
CA LEU A 65 -6.58 5.85 -20.63
C LEU A 65 -7.43 4.81 -19.90
N ALA A 66 -8.34 5.26 -19.04
CA ALA A 66 -9.37 4.44 -18.43
C ALA A 66 -10.73 4.72 -19.10
N ALA A 67 -11.47 3.68 -19.49
CA ALA A 67 -12.78 3.86 -20.12
C ALA A 67 -13.84 2.91 -19.55
N ASP A 68 -15.03 3.43 -19.22
CA ASP A 68 -16.14 2.65 -18.67
C ASP A 68 -16.59 1.52 -19.60
N ASP A 69 -16.52 1.74 -20.91
CA ASP A 69 -17.05 0.82 -21.91
C ASP A 69 -16.15 0.82 -23.16
N LEU A 70 -15.57 -0.35 -23.45
CA LEU A 70 -14.71 -0.53 -24.62
C LEU A 70 -15.48 -0.41 -25.93
N VAL A 71 -16.76 -0.80 -25.96
CA VAL A 71 -17.61 -0.71 -27.15
C VAL A 71 -17.82 0.75 -27.52
N GLU A 72 -18.22 1.57 -26.54
CA GLU A 72 -18.41 3.01 -26.75
C GLU A 72 -17.10 3.70 -27.13
N LEU A 73 -15.99 3.35 -26.47
CA LEU A 73 -14.67 3.89 -26.80
C LEU A 73 -14.25 3.59 -28.24
N LEU A 74 -14.46 2.36 -28.72
CA LEU A 74 -14.07 1.96 -30.08
C LEU A 74 -15.01 2.52 -31.15
N ALA A 75 -16.28 2.78 -30.80
CA ALA A 75 -17.26 3.41 -31.67
C ALA A 75 -17.11 4.94 -31.78
N ASP A 76 -16.36 5.58 -30.86
CA ASP A 76 -16.11 7.02 -30.90
C ASP A 76 -15.41 7.42 -32.21
N PRO A 77 -15.87 8.45 -32.94
CA PRO A 77 -15.23 8.93 -34.17
C PRO A 77 -13.73 9.29 -33.99
N ASN A 78 -13.33 9.64 -32.77
CA ASN A 78 -11.96 10.00 -32.39
C ASN A 78 -11.21 8.85 -31.68
N ALA A 79 -11.76 7.63 -31.65
CA ALA A 79 -11.17 6.47 -30.96
C ALA A 79 -9.68 6.28 -31.27
N THR A 80 -9.29 6.41 -32.54
CA THR A 80 -7.89 6.28 -32.97
C THR A 80 -6.99 7.33 -32.33
N ALA A 81 -7.43 8.59 -32.27
CA ALA A 81 -6.68 9.67 -31.65
C ALA A 81 -6.60 9.49 -30.13
N LEU A 82 -7.72 9.13 -29.48
CA LEU A 82 -7.79 8.87 -28.03
C LEU A 82 -6.84 7.72 -27.63
N LEU A 83 -6.91 6.60 -28.35
CA LEU A 83 -6.06 5.42 -28.11
C LEU A 83 -4.59 5.66 -28.44
N ALA A 84 -4.25 6.63 -29.30
CA ALA A 84 -2.87 6.99 -29.61
C ALA A 84 -2.21 7.83 -28.51
N ARG A 85 -2.99 8.48 -27.64
CA ARG A 85 -2.49 9.34 -26.56
C ARG A 85 -1.93 8.56 -25.37
N ALA A 86 -2.32 7.31 -25.20
CA ALA A 86 -1.99 6.50 -24.04
C ALA A 86 -1.24 5.22 -24.42
N PRO A 87 -0.10 4.91 -23.76
CA PRO A 87 0.56 3.62 -23.90
C PRO A 87 -0.21 2.50 -23.17
N ILE A 88 -1.02 2.83 -22.17
CA ILE A 88 -1.82 1.86 -21.41
C ILE A 88 -3.32 2.19 -21.55
N LEU A 89 -4.11 1.15 -21.76
CA LEU A 89 -5.57 1.18 -21.73
C LEU A 89 -6.07 0.26 -20.62
N ALA A 90 -6.96 0.76 -19.76
CA ALA A 90 -7.81 -0.05 -18.90
C ALA A 90 -9.27 0.20 -19.29
N SER A 91 -10.05 -0.85 -19.52
CA SER A 91 -11.46 -0.68 -19.87
C SER A 91 -12.30 -1.89 -19.49
N ALA A 92 -13.62 -1.76 -19.58
CA ALA A 92 -14.56 -2.85 -19.37
C ALA A 92 -15.27 -3.21 -20.67
N ILE A 93 -15.47 -4.51 -20.90
CA ILE A 93 -16.39 -5.03 -21.91
C ILE A 93 -17.69 -5.38 -21.19
N PRO A 94 -18.83 -4.73 -21.52
CA PRO A 94 -20.11 -5.04 -20.90
C PRO A 94 -20.54 -6.50 -21.07
N ALA A 95 -21.24 -7.05 -20.07
CA ALA A 95 -21.76 -8.42 -20.11
C ALA A 95 -22.67 -8.73 -21.32
N ALA A 96 -23.31 -7.70 -21.87
CA ALA A 96 -24.24 -7.83 -23.00
C ALA A 96 -23.53 -8.07 -24.34
N VAL A 97 -22.20 -7.88 -24.41
CA VAL A 97 -21.43 -8.09 -25.64
C VAL A 97 -21.32 -9.58 -25.94
N THR A 98 -21.85 -9.99 -27.10
CA THR A 98 -21.89 -11.39 -27.53
C THR A 98 -20.55 -11.90 -28.08
N ASP A 99 -19.73 -10.99 -28.64
CA ASP A 99 -18.40 -11.32 -29.17
C ASP A 99 -17.33 -10.36 -28.60
N PRO A 100 -16.88 -10.58 -27.36
CA PRO A 100 -15.77 -9.84 -26.79
C PRO A 100 -14.45 -10.06 -27.57
N GLY A 101 -14.33 -11.17 -28.29
CA GLY A 101 -13.13 -11.50 -29.08
C GLY A 101 -12.88 -10.51 -30.21
N ALA A 102 -13.92 -10.05 -30.89
CA ALA A 102 -13.84 -9.03 -31.93
C ALA A 102 -13.29 -7.68 -31.43
N LEU A 103 -13.74 -7.23 -30.25
CA LEU A 103 -13.25 -5.99 -29.64
C LEU A 103 -11.76 -6.07 -29.27
N LEU A 104 -11.34 -7.22 -28.71
CA LEU A 104 -9.94 -7.47 -28.37
C LEU A 104 -9.06 -7.55 -29.63
N ALA A 105 -9.58 -8.15 -30.72
CA ALA A 105 -8.90 -8.19 -32.01
C ALA A 105 -8.73 -6.80 -32.62
N ASP A 106 -9.75 -5.92 -32.53
CA ASP A 106 -9.64 -4.52 -32.97
C ASP A 106 -8.55 -3.77 -32.18
N LEU A 107 -8.53 -3.90 -30.84
CA LEU A 107 -7.45 -3.33 -30.03
C LEU A 107 -6.06 -3.82 -30.47
N THR A 108 -5.90 -5.11 -30.74
CA THR A 108 -4.63 -5.67 -31.22
C THR A 108 -4.27 -5.17 -32.62
N ALA A 109 -5.23 -5.04 -33.53
CA ALA A 109 -5.01 -4.42 -34.85
C ALA A 109 -4.54 -2.96 -34.73
N ARG A 110 -4.96 -2.27 -33.66
CA ARG A 110 -4.51 -0.91 -33.32
C ARG A 110 -3.17 -0.85 -32.58
N GLY A 111 -2.49 -1.98 -32.40
CA GLY A 111 -1.14 -2.07 -31.85
C GLY A 111 -1.08 -2.28 -30.33
N PHE A 112 -2.17 -2.74 -29.70
CA PHE A 112 -2.17 -3.12 -28.30
C PHE A 112 -1.96 -4.63 -28.07
N THR A 113 -1.10 -4.96 -27.13
CA THR A 113 -1.01 -6.29 -26.54
C THR A 113 -1.97 -6.36 -25.35
N ILE A 114 -2.91 -7.30 -25.37
CA ILE A 114 -3.78 -7.56 -24.22
C ILE A 114 -2.95 -8.23 -23.13
N LEU A 115 -2.90 -7.58 -21.97
CA LEU A 115 -2.14 -7.99 -20.80
C LEU A 115 -3.03 -8.63 -19.74
N HIS A 116 -4.29 -8.22 -19.64
CA HIS A 116 -5.22 -8.74 -18.64
C HIS A 116 -6.62 -8.88 -19.25
N LEU A 117 -7.30 -9.97 -18.93
CA LEU A 117 -8.69 -10.20 -19.31
C LEU A 117 -9.37 -11.03 -18.20
N GLN A 118 -10.17 -10.39 -17.34
CA GLN A 118 -10.81 -11.08 -16.20
C GLN A 118 -12.26 -10.64 -15.97
N PRO A 119 -13.12 -11.52 -15.46
CA PRO A 119 -14.42 -11.17 -14.91
C PRO A 119 -14.37 -10.06 -13.84
N ALA A 120 -15.22 -9.04 -13.96
CA ALA A 120 -15.57 -8.14 -12.86
C ALA A 120 -16.80 -8.67 -12.10
N HIS A 121 -16.65 -8.85 -10.79
CA HIS A 121 -17.71 -9.30 -9.87
C HIS A 121 -18.10 -8.21 -8.86
N ASP A 122 -19.18 -8.43 -8.10
CA ASP A 122 -19.73 -7.46 -7.12
C ASP A 122 -18.77 -7.15 -5.96
N ALA A 123 -17.98 -8.14 -5.59
CA ALA A 123 -16.82 -8.01 -4.71
C ALA A 123 -15.63 -8.57 -5.48
N GLU A 124 -14.66 -7.73 -5.83
CA GLU A 124 -13.41 -8.25 -6.36
C GLU A 124 -12.69 -9.02 -5.24
N PRO A 125 -12.25 -10.27 -5.48
CA PRO A 125 -11.20 -10.82 -4.64
C PRO A 125 -10.02 -9.85 -4.70
N TYR A 126 -9.41 -9.64 -3.54
CA TYR A 126 -8.41 -8.60 -3.34
C TYR A 126 -7.16 -8.78 -4.24
N PHE A 127 -6.94 -9.96 -4.81
CA PHE A 127 -5.74 -10.36 -5.54
C PHE A 127 -6.05 -11.12 -6.82
N ASP A 128 -5.08 -11.13 -7.76
CA ASP A 128 -5.24 -11.84 -9.03
C ASP A 128 -5.31 -13.35 -8.80
N ASP A 129 -6.30 -13.98 -9.41
CA ASP A 129 -6.32 -15.43 -9.63
C ASP A 129 -5.86 -15.70 -11.08
N PRO A 130 -4.66 -16.27 -11.30
CA PRO A 130 -4.20 -16.62 -12.64
C PRO A 130 -5.14 -17.58 -13.36
N GLY A 131 -5.88 -18.42 -12.62
CA GLY A 131 -6.88 -19.33 -13.18
C GLY A 131 -8.08 -18.60 -13.78
N GLN A 132 -8.29 -17.34 -13.42
CA GLN A 132 -9.37 -16.49 -13.96
C GLN A 132 -8.88 -15.56 -15.08
N ASP A 133 -7.56 -15.51 -15.36
CA ASP A 133 -7.02 -14.73 -16.46
C ASP A 133 -7.27 -15.41 -17.81
N LEU A 134 -8.15 -14.81 -18.61
CA LEU A 134 -8.62 -15.34 -19.88
C LEU A 134 -7.74 -14.96 -21.07
N VAL A 135 -6.61 -14.24 -20.87
CA VAL A 135 -5.72 -13.85 -21.97
C VAL A 135 -5.21 -15.06 -22.75
N ALA A 136 -4.77 -16.12 -22.05
CA ALA A 136 -4.29 -17.34 -22.71
C ALA A 136 -5.42 -18.07 -23.46
N ALA A 137 -6.61 -18.12 -22.88
CA ALA A 137 -7.81 -18.71 -23.46
C ALA A 137 -8.23 -17.98 -24.75
N TRP A 138 -8.25 -16.64 -24.71
CA TRP A 138 -8.51 -15.79 -25.88
C TRP A 138 -7.48 -15.98 -26.99
N ARG A 139 -6.17 -15.95 -26.66
CA ARG A 139 -5.09 -16.18 -27.65
C ARG A 139 -5.18 -17.55 -28.32
N ALA A 140 -5.71 -18.54 -27.62
CA ALA A 140 -5.98 -19.88 -28.15
C ALA A 140 -7.30 -19.99 -28.94
N GLY A 141 -8.00 -18.87 -29.20
CA GLY A 141 -9.29 -18.84 -29.89
C GLY A 141 -10.44 -19.46 -29.09
N ARG A 142 -10.28 -19.59 -27.77
CA ARG A 142 -11.21 -20.30 -26.88
C ARG A 142 -11.59 -19.43 -25.70
N LEU A 143 -12.36 -18.36 -25.94
CA LEU A 143 -13.03 -17.68 -24.84
C LEU A 143 -14.17 -18.57 -24.35
N PRO A 144 -14.17 -19.02 -23.08
CA PRO A 144 -15.24 -19.85 -22.56
C PRO A 144 -16.55 -19.06 -22.55
N THR A 145 -17.69 -19.74 -22.65
CA THR A 145 -18.98 -19.12 -22.33
C THR A 145 -19.00 -18.83 -20.83
N ILE A 146 -18.73 -17.59 -20.44
CA ILE A 146 -18.71 -17.18 -19.05
C ILE A 146 -20.17 -16.91 -18.63
N SER A 147 -20.66 -17.63 -17.63
CA SER A 147 -21.95 -17.29 -17.00
C SER A 147 -21.84 -15.88 -16.41
N PRO A 148 -22.73 -14.93 -16.74
CA PRO A 148 -22.29 -13.59 -17.14
C PRO A 148 -21.67 -12.83 -15.97
N PRO A 149 -20.39 -12.41 -16.08
CA PRO A 149 -19.85 -11.43 -15.17
C PRO A 149 -20.52 -10.07 -15.42
N ARG A 150 -20.43 -9.10 -14.51
CA ARG A 150 -20.97 -7.75 -14.79
C ARG A 150 -20.29 -7.10 -16.00
N ALA A 151 -19.00 -7.38 -16.17
CA ALA A 151 -18.19 -6.99 -17.31
C ALA A 151 -16.92 -7.85 -17.37
N LEU A 152 -16.16 -7.78 -18.46
CA LEU A 152 -14.78 -8.25 -18.54
C LEU A 152 -13.82 -7.05 -18.44
N MET A 153 -12.95 -7.04 -17.44
CA MET A 153 -11.87 -6.06 -17.32
C MET A 153 -10.77 -6.39 -18.30
N VAL A 154 -10.39 -5.40 -19.08
CA VAL A 154 -9.30 -5.47 -20.05
C VAL A 154 -8.22 -4.47 -19.65
N VAL A 155 -6.98 -4.94 -19.56
CA VAL A 155 -5.81 -4.06 -19.53
C VAL A 155 -4.94 -4.39 -20.74
N ALA A 156 -4.56 -3.37 -21.48
CA ALA A 156 -3.79 -3.51 -22.70
C ALA A 156 -2.67 -2.47 -22.76
N ARG A 157 -1.57 -2.82 -23.43
CA ARG A 157 -0.40 -1.96 -23.58
C ARG A 157 -0.01 -1.84 -25.05
N ARG A 158 0.28 -0.63 -25.50
CA ARG A 158 0.89 -0.33 -26.80
C ARG A 158 2.41 -0.43 -26.70
N GLY A 159 3.05 -0.98 -27.73
CA GLY A 159 4.52 -1.06 -27.81
C GLY A 159 5.05 -2.49 -27.74
N GLN A 160 6.32 -2.65 -27.37
CA GLN A 160 7.02 -3.93 -27.47
C GLN A 160 6.37 -5.05 -26.66
N ASP A 161 6.46 -6.27 -27.17
CA ASP A 161 6.01 -7.48 -26.49
C ASP A 161 6.99 -7.85 -25.37
N ARG A 162 6.79 -7.25 -24.21
CA ARG A 162 7.45 -7.61 -22.95
C ARG A 162 6.54 -8.53 -22.14
N PRO A 163 7.02 -9.70 -21.68
CA PRO A 163 6.25 -10.59 -20.83
C PRO A 163 5.98 -9.95 -19.46
N ARG A 164 4.76 -10.19 -18.94
CA ARG A 164 4.41 -9.85 -17.55
C ARG A 164 5.32 -10.59 -16.58
N ALA A 165 5.64 -9.95 -15.46
CA ALA A 165 6.32 -10.62 -14.36
C ALA A 165 5.30 -11.12 -13.35
N VAL A 166 5.52 -12.32 -12.82
CA VAL A 166 4.75 -12.82 -11.68
C VAL A 166 5.40 -12.28 -10.40
N LEU A 167 4.60 -11.60 -9.58
CA LEU A 167 4.97 -11.16 -8.24
C LEU A 167 4.10 -11.93 -7.25
N ALA A 168 4.67 -12.97 -6.63
CA ALA A 168 3.99 -13.76 -5.61
C ALA A 168 4.40 -13.26 -4.22
N MET A 169 3.44 -12.87 -3.40
CA MET A 169 3.66 -12.28 -2.08
C MET A 169 3.04 -13.17 -1.00
N PHE A 170 3.85 -13.64 -0.06
CA PHE A 170 3.41 -14.50 1.04
C PHE A 170 3.46 -13.75 2.36
N SER A 171 2.30 -13.54 2.97
CA SER A 171 2.16 -12.83 4.23
C SER A 171 2.02 -13.79 5.41
N PHE A 172 3.01 -13.80 6.29
CA PHE A 172 3.05 -14.67 7.48
C PHE A 172 2.53 -13.99 8.76
N SER A 173 2.21 -12.69 8.71
CA SER A 173 1.68 -11.97 9.88
C SER A 173 0.22 -12.37 10.17
N PRO A 174 -0.14 -12.73 11.42
CA PRO A 174 -1.50 -13.14 11.76
C PRO A 174 -2.50 -11.97 11.87
N THR A 175 -2.03 -10.73 12.09
CA THR A 175 -2.91 -9.54 12.24
C THR A 175 -2.31 -8.26 11.64
N LEU A 176 -3.22 -7.33 11.29
CA LEU A 176 -3.07 -5.90 10.96
C LEU A 176 -1.65 -5.39 10.73
N MET A 177 -1.15 -5.58 9.52
CA MET A 177 0.01 -4.84 9.02
C MET A 177 -0.12 -4.48 7.54
N ASP A 178 -1.34 -4.12 7.15
CA ASP A 178 -1.69 -4.01 5.73
C ASP A 178 -0.79 -3.02 4.98
N ILE A 179 -0.25 -2.00 5.65
CA ILE A 179 0.72 -1.03 5.11
C ILE A 179 2.00 -1.67 4.53
N ARG A 180 2.36 -2.88 4.97
CA ARG A 180 3.54 -3.65 4.53
C ARG A 180 3.23 -4.98 3.89
N THR A 181 2.03 -5.51 4.11
CA THR A 181 1.60 -6.80 3.59
C THR A 181 0.69 -6.61 2.39
N ARG A 182 -0.58 -6.33 2.69
CA ARG A 182 -1.72 -6.40 1.81
C ARG A 182 -1.80 -5.19 0.85
N LEU A 183 -1.61 -3.96 1.34
CA LEU A 183 -1.74 -2.72 0.55
C LEU A 183 -0.66 -2.53 -0.53
N PRO A 184 0.63 -2.82 -0.26
CA PRO A 184 1.63 -2.85 -1.33
C PRO A 184 1.21 -3.77 -2.48
N ALA A 185 0.63 -4.93 -2.17
CA ALA A 185 0.24 -5.91 -3.17
C ALA A 185 -0.90 -5.40 -4.08
N GLU A 186 -1.97 -4.75 -3.58
CA GLU A 186 -2.94 -4.12 -4.52
C GLU A 186 -2.33 -3.02 -5.34
N ALA A 187 -1.51 -2.17 -4.73
CA ALA A 187 -0.96 -1.04 -5.44
C ALA A 187 -0.06 -1.53 -6.59
N MET A 188 0.77 -2.55 -6.34
CA MET A 188 1.53 -3.23 -7.39
C MET A 188 0.64 -3.99 -8.39
N ARG A 189 -0.54 -4.48 -7.98
CA ARG A 189 -1.52 -5.13 -8.88
C ARG A 189 -2.04 -4.19 -9.98
N THR A 190 -1.95 -2.88 -9.76
CA THR A 190 -2.32 -1.89 -10.79
C THR A 190 -1.29 -1.76 -11.91
N GLU A 191 -0.06 -2.28 -11.71
CA GLU A 191 0.98 -2.22 -12.73
C GLU A 191 0.70 -3.21 -13.86
N PRO A 192 0.48 -2.76 -15.11
CA PRO A 192 0.06 -3.64 -16.21
C PRO A 192 1.02 -4.78 -16.52
N ASP A 193 2.30 -4.55 -16.23
CA ASP A 193 3.41 -5.46 -16.48
C ASP A 193 3.61 -6.50 -15.37
N LEU A 194 2.76 -6.50 -14.35
CA LEU A 194 2.80 -7.44 -13.24
C LEU A 194 1.52 -8.27 -13.21
N LEU A 195 1.69 -9.54 -12.83
CA LEU A 195 0.63 -10.40 -12.36
C LEU A 195 0.89 -10.60 -10.86
N VAL A 196 0.02 -10.08 -10.00
CA VAL A 196 0.28 -10.02 -8.56
C VAL A 196 -0.58 -11.00 -7.81
N GLN A 197 0.09 -11.95 -7.15
CA GLN A 197 -0.54 -12.97 -6.32
C GLN A 197 -0.21 -12.68 -4.87
N HIS A 198 -1.17 -12.84 -3.99
CA HIS A 198 -0.91 -12.72 -2.57
C HIS A 198 -1.59 -13.85 -1.79
N HIS A 199 -0.78 -14.52 -0.97
CA HIS A 199 -1.16 -15.73 -0.27
C HIS A 199 -0.94 -15.57 1.23
N ARG A 200 -1.81 -16.21 2.01
CA ARG A 200 -1.51 -16.57 3.40
C ARG A 200 -1.07 -18.03 3.43
N PRO A 201 0.03 -18.39 4.10
CA PRO A 201 0.45 -19.78 4.25
C PRO A 201 -0.61 -20.63 4.98
N PRO A 202 -0.78 -21.92 4.62
CA PRO A 202 -0.10 -22.61 3.52
C PRO A 202 -0.68 -22.21 2.15
N GLY A 203 0.18 -22.03 1.15
CA GLY A 203 -0.19 -21.72 -0.23
C GLY A 203 0.86 -22.24 -1.21
N ALA A 204 0.48 -22.44 -2.47
CA ALA A 204 1.38 -22.91 -3.52
C ALA A 204 1.74 -21.76 -4.46
N LEU A 205 2.98 -21.78 -4.98
CA LEU A 205 3.38 -20.88 -6.07
C LEU A 205 2.68 -21.31 -7.35
N SER A 206 2.25 -20.34 -8.15
CA SER A 206 1.67 -20.63 -9.45
C SER A 206 2.70 -21.23 -10.40
N LEU A 207 2.26 -22.17 -11.22
CA LEU A 207 3.06 -22.71 -12.31
C LEU A 207 3.26 -21.61 -13.36
N ALA A 208 4.52 -21.26 -13.63
CA ALA A 208 4.90 -20.34 -14.70
C ALA A 208 6.23 -20.80 -15.31
N PRO A 209 6.47 -20.60 -16.62
CA PRO A 209 7.70 -21.03 -17.30
C PRO A 209 8.96 -20.58 -16.56
N ALA A 210 10.02 -21.38 -16.56
CA ALA A 210 11.26 -21.10 -15.81
C ALA A 210 11.96 -19.81 -16.29
N ASP A 211 11.81 -19.48 -17.56
CA ASP A 211 12.34 -18.28 -18.21
C ASP A 211 11.41 -17.06 -18.13
N ALA A 212 10.24 -17.19 -17.49
CA ALA A 212 9.39 -16.05 -17.20
C ALA A 212 9.94 -15.21 -16.03
N PRO A 213 9.81 -13.88 -16.06
CA PRO A 213 10.11 -13.01 -14.93
C PRO A 213 9.26 -13.32 -13.69
N LYS A 214 9.89 -13.76 -12.59
CA LYS A 214 9.19 -14.24 -11.40
C LYS A 214 9.90 -13.86 -10.10
N ILE A 215 9.17 -13.21 -9.20
CA ILE A 215 9.62 -12.76 -7.89
C ILE A 215 8.72 -13.35 -6.81
N LEU A 216 9.33 -13.95 -5.79
CA LEU A 216 8.68 -14.42 -4.57
C LEU A 216 9.07 -13.49 -3.42
N VAL A 217 8.11 -12.75 -2.87
CA VAL A 217 8.30 -11.92 -1.67
C VAL A 217 7.76 -12.65 -0.45
N LEU A 218 8.62 -12.94 0.52
CA LEU A 218 8.26 -13.52 1.81
C LEU A 218 8.17 -12.40 2.85
N GLN A 219 6.96 -12.10 3.32
CA GLN A 219 6.70 -11.00 4.25
C GLN A 219 6.63 -11.53 5.68
N ARG A 220 7.68 -11.23 6.46
CA ARG A 220 7.85 -11.64 7.86
C ARG A 220 7.71 -13.14 8.15
N PRO A 221 8.36 -14.05 7.40
CA PRO A 221 8.40 -15.44 7.81
C PRO A 221 9.03 -15.58 9.20
N ALA A 222 8.55 -16.56 9.97
CA ALA A 222 9.20 -16.96 11.19
C ALA A 222 10.64 -17.47 10.87
N PRO A 223 11.55 -17.45 11.86
CA PRO A 223 12.82 -18.15 11.71
C PRO A 223 12.59 -19.61 11.29
N PRO A 224 13.36 -20.16 10.33
CA PRO A 224 13.24 -21.54 9.93
C PRO A 224 13.56 -22.48 11.10
N HIS A 225 12.68 -23.46 11.34
CA HIS A 225 12.92 -24.51 12.34
C HIS A 225 13.91 -25.57 11.83
N ASP A 226 13.92 -25.79 10.52
CA ASP A 226 14.81 -26.71 9.82
C ASP A 226 15.57 -25.91 8.74
N LEU A 227 16.87 -25.79 8.93
CA LEU A 227 17.75 -25.01 8.05
C LEU A 227 17.96 -25.71 6.71
N ASP A 228 18.03 -27.04 6.70
CA ASP A 228 18.21 -27.82 5.47
C ASP A 228 16.95 -27.74 4.61
N ALA A 229 15.78 -27.86 5.24
CA ALA A 229 14.52 -27.66 4.54
C ALA A 229 14.37 -26.23 3.98
N TRP A 230 14.77 -25.20 4.73
CA TRP A 230 14.78 -23.82 4.24
C TRP A 230 15.72 -23.65 3.04
N ARG A 231 16.94 -24.18 3.16
CA ARG A 231 17.94 -24.16 2.08
C ARG A 231 17.41 -24.82 0.82
N GLU A 232 16.89 -26.05 0.93
CA GLU A 232 16.36 -26.79 -0.20
C GLU A 232 15.13 -26.10 -0.83
N ALA A 233 14.25 -25.50 -0.03
CA ALA A 233 13.12 -24.74 -0.55
C ALA A 233 13.56 -23.53 -1.38
N VAL A 234 14.51 -22.73 -0.88
CA VAL A 234 15.03 -21.57 -1.62
C VAL A 234 15.79 -21.98 -2.88
N LEU A 235 16.58 -23.07 -2.83
CA LEU A 235 17.28 -23.61 -4.00
C LEU A 235 16.31 -24.22 -5.03
N ALA A 236 15.21 -24.85 -4.60
CA ALA A 236 14.16 -25.30 -5.49
C ALA A 236 13.52 -24.12 -6.23
N HIS A 237 13.15 -23.05 -5.53
CA HIS A 237 12.65 -21.82 -6.17
C HIS A 237 13.64 -21.27 -7.19
N ALA A 238 14.94 -21.22 -6.86
CA ALA A 238 15.97 -20.74 -7.77
C ALA A 238 16.11 -21.62 -9.03
N ARG A 239 16.05 -22.95 -8.90
CA ARG A 239 16.03 -23.90 -10.04
C ARG A 239 14.85 -23.66 -10.97
N ASP A 240 13.71 -23.27 -10.41
CA ASP A 240 12.50 -22.94 -11.16
C ASP A 240 12.48 -21.49 -11.69
N GLY A 241 13.58 -20.73 -11.53
CA GLY A 241 13.74 -19.38 -12.06
C GLY A 241 13.16 -18.25 -11.20
N TRP A 242 12.79 -18.53 -9.94
CA TRP A 242 12.30 -17.51 -9.00
C TRP A 242 13.45 -16.79 -8.28
N ILE A 243 13.27 -15.48 -8.08
CA ILE A 243 14.03 -14.71 -7.09
C ILE A 243 13.24 -14.67 -5.79
N THR A 244 13.86 -15.11 -4.69
CA THR A 244 13.28 -15.01 -3.35
C THR A 244 13.75 -13.71 -2.68
N VAL A 245 12.81 -12.84 -2.33
CA VAL A 245 13.00 -11.57 -1.63
C VAL A 245 12.39 -11.65 -0.25
N MET A 246 13.14 -11.28 0.78
CA MET A 246 12.62 -11.14 2.15
C MET A 246 12.11 -9.71 2.38
N GLU A 247 10.87 -9.52 2.84
CA GLU A 247 10.37 -8.23 3.35
C GLU A 247 10.27 -8.30 4.88
N PHE A 248 10.94 -7.35 5.55
CA PHE A 248 10.96 -7.28 7.00
C PHE A 248 11.08 -5.83 7.48
N ASP A 249 10.20 -5.42 8.39
CA ASP A 249 9.99 -4.01 8.76
C ASP A 249 10.17 -3.73 10.27
N ASP A 250 10.58 -4.73 11.05
CA ASP A 250 10.92 -4.64 12.47
C ASP A 250 12.34 -5.12 12.72
N HIS A 251 12.96 -4.71 13.83
CA HIS A 251 14.20 -5.35 14.26
C HIS A 251 13.91 -6.83 14.64
N PRO A 252 14.65 -7.83 14.11
CA PRO A 252 14.40 -9.25 14.41
C PRO A 252 14.36 -9.58 15.91
N ALA A 253 15.24 -8.98 16.71
CA ALA A 253 15.23 -9.13 18.17
C ALA A 253 13.95 -8.62 18.85
N LEU A 254 13.27 -7.59 18.31
CA LEU A 254 11.97 -7.15 18.84
C LEU A 254 10.87 -8.16 18.52
N THR A 255 10.90 -8.73 17.32
CA THR A 255 9.96 -9.79 16.93
C THR A 255 10.19 -11.04 17.80
N ALA A 256 11.44 -11.39 18.09
CA ALA A 256 11.78 -12.47 19.02
C ALA A 256 11.23 -12.18 20.43
N LYS A 257 11.51 -11.00 20.99
CA LYS A 257 11.01 -10.58 22.32
C LYS A 257 9.48 -10.64 22.41
N ALA A 258 8.78 -10.14 21.38
CA ALA A 258 7.31 -10.17 21.33
C ALA A 258 6.73 -11.60 21.30
N ASN A 259 7.51 -12.58 20.82
CA ASN A 259 7.17 -13.99 20.81
C ASN A 259 7.77 -14.76 22.01
N ASN A 260 8.15 -14.06 23.08
CA ASN A 260 8.77 -14.63 24.28
C ASN A 260 10.00 -15.51 24.00
N ARG A 261 10.77 -15.19 22.95
CA ARG A 261 12.00 -15.90 22.60
C ARG A 261 13.20 -14.94 22.58
N ARG A 262 14.39 -15.50 22.70
CA ARG A 262 15.64 -14.79 22.40
C ARG A 262 15.96 -14.94 20.92
N MET A 263 16.62 -13.94 20.36
CA MET A 263 17.14 -14.03 19.00
C MET A 263 18.32 -14.99 18.98
N LEU A 264 18.33 -15.93 18.03
CA LEU A 264 19.39 -16.93 17.85
C LEU A 264 20.20 -16.62 16.58
N PRO A 265 21.46 -17.10 16.46
CA PRO A 265 22.22 -16.96 15.22
C PRO A 265 21.49 -17.49 13.98
N ALA A 266 20.76 -18.61 14.12
CA ALA A 266 19.92 -19.19 13.07
C ALA A 266 18.79 -18.26 12.60
N ASP A 267 18.38 -17.27 13.40
CA ASP A 267 17.38 -16.29 12.98
C ASP A 267 17.90 -15.41 11.83
N TRP A 268 19.22 -15.19 11.74
CA TRP A 268 19.80 -14.39 10.67
C TRP A 268 19.85 -15.12 9.33
N VAL A 269 19.84 -16.45 9.35
CA VAL A 269 19.93 -17.31 8.16
C VAL A 269 18.86 -16.95 7.14
N ARG A 270 17.63 -16.66 7.57
CA ARG A 270 16.52 -16.30 6.64
C ARG A 270 16.79 -15.05 5.81
N PHE A 271 17.66 -14.13 6.28
CA PHE A 271 18.05 -12.93 5.53
C PHE A 271 19.26 -13.19 4.62
N ALA A 272 20.20 -14.01 5.07
CA ALA A 272 21.38 -14.37 4.29
C ALA A 272 21.07 -15.36 3.15
N TRP A 273 20.18 -16.32 3.40
CA TRP A 273 19.81 -17.42 2.50
C TRP A 273 18.55 -17.10 1.70
N VAL A 274 18.52 -15.90 1.12
CA VAL A 274 17.58 -15.46 0.07
C VAL A 274 18.35 -14.62 -0.95
N HIS A 275 17.79 -14.39 -2.14
CA HIS A 275 18.45 -13.59 -3.16
C HIS A 275 18.60 -12.13 -2.76
N ALA A 276 17.57 -11.54 -2.14
CA ALA A 276 17.54 -10.12 -1.76
C ALA A 276 16.67 -9.86 -0.51
N VAL A 277 16.84 -8.69 0.09
CA VAL A 277 16.05 -8.19 1.22
C VAL A 277 15.46 -6.82 0.86
N GLN A 278 14.21 -6.56 1.23
CA GLN A 278 13.61 -5.24 1.25
C GLN A 278 13.14 -4.88 2.67
N THR A 279 13.24 -3.60 3.01
CA THR A 279 12.90 -3.11 4.35
C THR A 279 12.41 -1.66 4.36
N SER A 280 12.07 -1.14 5.55
CA SER A 280 11.29 0.08 5.77
C SER A 280 12.08 1.27 6.33
N THR A 281 13.25 1.05 6.96
CA THR A 281 14.03 2.12 7.59
C THR A 281 15.52 2.05 7.23
N PRO A 282 16.24 3.18 7.22
CA PRO A 282 17.69 3.18 7.00
C PRO A 282 18.45 2.29 7.99
N LEU A 283 18.07 2.32 9.28
CA LEU A 283 18.69 1.48 10.31
C LEU A 283 18.53 -0.03 10.01
N LEU A 284 17.33 -0.46 9.59
CA LEU A 284 17.11 -1.85 9.19
C LEU A 284 17.85 -2.20 7.90
N ARG A 285 17.93 -1.28 6.94
CA ARG A 285 18.72 -1.49 5.72
C ARG A 285 20.18 -1.74 6.08
N ASP A 286 20.77 -0.88 6.89
CA ASP A 286 22.18 -0.99 7.28
C ASP A 286 22.44 -2.28 8.07
N LEU A 287 21.50 -2.68 8.92
CA LEU A 287 21.53 -3.96 9.61
C LEU A 287 21.50 -5.15 8.64
N PHE A 288 20.55 -5.18 7.70
CA PHE A 288 20.41 -6.30 6.76
C PHE A 288 21.52 -6.36 5.71
N LEU A 289 22.13 -5.22 5.36
CA LEU A 289 23.32 -5.18 4.49
C LEU A 289 24.50 -5.99 5.04
N THR A 290 24.58 -6.16 6.36
CA THR A 290 25.63 -7.00 6.98
C THR A 290 25.44 -8.50 6.71
N HIS A 291 24.23 -8.92 6.31
CA HIS A 291 23.87 -10.32 6.04
C HIS A 291 23.55 -10.59 4.57
N ASN A 292 23.06 -9.59 3.84
CA ASN A 292 22.71 -9.70 2.44
C ASN A 292 23.05 -8.41 1.67
N PRO A 293 24.00 -8.45 0.72
CA PRO A 293 24.40 -7.25 -0.02
C PRO A 293 23.30 -6.69 -0.93
N GLU A 294 22.31 -7.52 -1.30
CA GLU A 294 21.16 -7.10 -2.13
C GLU A 294 20.00 -6.65 -1.22
N THR A 295 20.25 -5.60 -0.43
CA THR A 295 19.25 -5.01 0.46
C THR A 295 18.74 -3.67 -0.08
N ARG A 296 17.42 -3.52 -0.22
CA ARG A 296 16.77 -2.30 -0.71
C ARG A 296 15.87 -1.66 0.34
N LEU A 297 15.98 -0.34 0.48
CA LEU A 297 15.08 0.46 1.31
C LEU A 297 13.88 0.92 0.49
N PHE A 298 12.69 0.57 0.94
CA PHE A 298 11.45 1.20 0.51
C PHE A 298 10.69 1.67 1.75
N PRO A 299 10.64 2.96 2.10
CA PRO A 299 9.99 3.43 3.32
C PRO A 299 8.48 3.17 3.35
N ASN A 300 7.88 3.19 4.55
CA ASN A 300 6.41 3.17 4.67
C ASN A 300 5.81 4.39 3.98
N ALA A 301 4.63 4.22 3.39
CA ALA A 301 3.94 5.23 2.61
C ALA A 301 2.42 5.12 2.80
N ALA A 302 1.72 6.23 2.57
CA ALA A 302 0.27 6.27 2.51
C ALA A 302 -0.22 5.77 1.14
N PHE A 303 -1.31 5.00 1.14
CA PHE A 303 -1.91 4.44 -0.07
C PHE A 303 -3.08 5.28 -0.59
N ARG A 304 -3.69 6.04 0.32
CA ARG A 304 -4.78 6.95 0.05
C ARG A 304 -4.57 8.21 0.89
N LEU A 305 -4.78 9.36 0.28
CA LEU A 305 -4.79 10.65 0.91
C LEU A 305 -6.22 11.20 0.82
N GLU A 306 -6.91 11.27 1.95
CA GLU A 306 -8.24 11.88 1.97
C GLU A 306 -8.13 13.40 1.89
N PRO A 307 -9.18 14.10 1.43
CA PRO A 307 -9.26 15.55 1.54
C PRO A 307 -8.97 16.00 2.97
N PHE A 308 -8.19 17.07 3.11
CA PHE A 308 -7.86 17.59 4.42
C PHE A 308 -9.15 18.03 5.16
N PRO A 309 -9.37 17.56 6.40
CA PRO A 309 -10.55 17.93 7.15
C PRO A 309 -10.41 19.34 7.75
N GLU A 310 -11.35 20.24 7.42
CA GLU A 310 -11.31 21.62 7.92
C GLU A 310 -11.67 21.73 9.41
N ASN A 311 -12.51 20.81 9.91
CA ASN A 311 -12.97 20.78 11.30
C ASN A 311 -12.95 19.34 11.84
N LEU A 312 -12.12 19.11 12.86
CA LEU A 312 -12.10 17.86 13.61
C LEU A 312 -12.48 18.14 15.08
N PRO A 313 -13.27 17.27 15.72
CA PRO A 313 -13.61 17.43 17.13
C PRO A 313 -12.36 17.29 18.00
N LYS A 314 -12.37 17.91 19.19
CA LYS A 314 -11.31 17.81 20.21
C LYS A 314 -11.29 16.42 20.85
N ARG A 315 -10.89 15.44 20.04
CA ARG A 315 -10.75 14.04 20.37
C ARG A 315 -9.32 13.59 20.08
N VAL A 316 -8.77 12.80 20.99
CA VAL A 316 -7.40 12.33 20.99
C VAL A 316 -7.40 10.83 20.71
N PHE A 317 -6.62 10.42 19.72
CA PHE A 317 -6.46 9.05 19.31
C PHE A 317 -5.18 8.44 19.89
N TYR A 318 -5.27 7.18 20.32
CA TYR A 318 -4.13 6.30 20.54
C TYR A 318 -4.42 4.94 19.91
N GLY A 319 -3.49 4.45 19.10
CA GLY A 319 -3.62 3.16 18.44
C GLY A 319 -2.32 2.39 18.44
N ALA A 320 -2.26 1.29 19.20
CA ALA A 320 -1.09 0.42 19.28
C ALA A 320 -1.44 -0.90 19.97
N VAL A 321 -0.52 -1.86 19.85
CA VAL A 321 -0.50 -3.05 20.71
C VAL A 321 0.87 -3.13 21.37
N SER A 322 0.89 -3.52 22.65
CA SER A 322 2.11 -3.88 23.40
C SER A 322 3.22 -2.83 23.37
N ARG A 323 2.90 -1.55 23.58
CA ARG A 323 3.91 -0.46 23.63
C ARG A 323 4.66 -0.36 24.96
N GLY A 324 4.28 -1.17 25.94
CA GLY A 324 4.97 -1.28 27.23
C GLY A 324 4.67 -0.13 28.19
N ALA A 325 5.41 -0.09 29.30
CA ALA A 325 5.17 0.81 30.43
C ALA A 325 5.19 2.30 30.04
N HIS A 326 6.09 2.70 29.11
CA HIS A 326 6.22 4.10 28.70
C HIS A 326 4.90 4.69 28.15
N ALA A 327 4.13 3.94 27.36
CA ALA A 327 2.86 4.44 26.84
C ALA A 327 1.80 4.62 27.95
N VAL A 328 1.84 3.74 28.96
CA VAL A 328 0.95 3.79 30.14
C VAL A 328 1.31 5.00 31.02
N GLU A 329 2.60 5.25 31.24
CA GLU A 329 3.09 6.43 31.97
C GLU A 329 2.68 7.73 31.28
N VAL A 330 2.81 7.79 29.94
CA VAL A 330 2.33 8.93 29.15
C VAL A 330 0.84 9.14 29.32
N ALA A 331 0.03 8.08 29.26
CA ALA A 331 -1.42 8.18 29.45
C ALA A 331 -1.79 8.71 30.84
N ALA A 332 -1.12 8.22 31.89
CA ALA A 332 -1.31 8.65 33.26
C ALA A 332 -0.89 10.12 33.48
N SER A 333 0.09 10.62 32.72
CA SER A 333 0.58 11.99 32.89
C SER A 333 -0.32 13.07 32.27
N LEU A 334 -1.37 12.70 31.51
CA LEU A 334 -2.24 13.65 30.80
C LEU A 334 -3.24 14.40 31.69
N GLY A 335 -3.33 14.07 32.99
CA GLY A 335 -4.26 14.69 33.94
C GLY A 335 -4.37 16.22 33.85
N PRO A 336 -3.27 16.97 33.91
CA PRO A 336 -3.32 18.44 33.84
C PRO A 336 -3.96 18.99 32.55
N ALA A 337 -3.76 18.33 31.40
CA ALA A 337 -4.39 18.72 30.14
C ALA A 337 -5.88 18.38 30.12
N ILE A 338 -6.26 17.24 30.70
CA ILE A 338 -7.65 16.81 30.84
C ILE A 338 -8.41 17.77 31.77
N ASP A 339 -7.82 18.17 32.88
CA ASP A 339 -8.41 19.12 33.83
C ASP A 339 -8.63 20.50 33.18
N ALA A 340 -7.69 20.95 32.35
CA ALA A 340 -7.81 22.20 31.59
C ALA A 340 -8.86 22.11 30.46
N PHE A 341 -9.16 20.91 29.97
CA PHE A 341 -10.08 20.66 28.86
C PHE A 341 -11.03 19.48 29.16
N PRO A 342 -11.96 19.61 30.13
CA PRO A 342 -12.78 18.49 30.62
C PRO A 342 -13.75 17.90 29.57
N GLY A 343 -13.91 18.56 28.42
CA GLY A 343 -14.67 18.09 27.27
C GLY A 343 -13.88 17.21 26.29
N VAL A 344 -12.56 17.06 26.45
CA VAL A 344 -11.74 16.24 25.55
C VAL A 344 -12.14 14.77 25.64
N GLU A 345 -12.22 14.11 24.47
CA GLU A 345 -12.51 12.67 24.38
C GLU A 345 -11.26 11.89 23.95
N PHE A 346 -11.10 10.67 24.46
CA PHE A 346 -10.04 9.76 24.03
C PHE A 346 -10.62 8.54 23.31
N VAL A 347 -9.96 8.13 22.22
CA VAL A 347 -10.24 6.86 21.52
C VAL A 347 -8.97 6.03 21.55
N VAL A 348 -9.07 4.85 22.16
CA VAL A 348 -7.95 3.92 22.34
C VAL A 348 -8.25 2.64 21.58
N VAL A 349 -7.32 2.22 20.72
CA VAL A 349 -7.40 0.98 19.95
C VAL A 349 -6.27 0.03 20.35
N GLY A 350 -6.61 -1.16 20.83
CA GLY A 350 -5.70 -2.29 21.01
C GLY A 350 -4.87 -2.36 22.30
N ASP A 351 -4.81 -1.29 23.11
CA ASP A 351 -4.02 -1.25 24.35
C ASP A 351 -4.90 -0.91 25.57
N ARG A 352 -5.32 -1.96 26.28
CA ARG A 352 -6.20 -1.81 27.45
C ARG A 352 -5.50 -1.12 28.62
N ALA A 353 -4.19 -1.33 28.80
CA ALA A 353 -3.44 -0.72 29.89
C ALA A 353 -3.35 0.81 29.72
N VAL A 354 -3.13 1.28 28.48
CA VAL A 354 -3.20 2.70 28.14
C VAL A 354 -4.59 3.26 28.38
N PHE A 355 -5.64 2.55 27.94
CA PHE A 355 -7.03 2.96 28.19
C PHE A 355 -7.32 3.13 29.68
N ASP A 356 -6.96 2.15 30.50
CA ASP A 356 -7.24 2.17 31.94
C ASP A 356 -6.48 3.30 32.66
N ALA A 357 -5.22 3.58 32.26
CA ALA A 357 -4.38 4.62 32.86
C ALA A 357 -4.80 6.06 32.57
N LEU A 358 -5.60 6.33 31.53
CA LEU A 358 -6.12 7.66 31.24
C LEU A 358 -7.03 8.16 32.40
N PRO A 359 -6.72 9.29 33.06
CA PRO A 359 -7.47 9.79 34.22
C PRO A 359 -8.75 10.55 33.81
N THR A 360 -9.61 9.91 33.02
CA THR A 360 -10.90 10.47 32.59
C THR A 360 -11.92 9.38 32.28
N ALA A 361 -13.21 9.70 32.45
CA ALA A 361 -14.31 8.86 31.99
C ALA A 361 -14.66 9.08 30.50
N ARG A 362 -14.20 10.17 29.88
CA ARG A 362 -14.46 10.49 28.46
C ARG A 362 -13.51 9.74 27.54
N LYS A 363 -13.55 8.42 27.60
CA LYS A 363 -12.69 7.53 26.80
C LYS A 363 -13.49 6.39 26.21
N ARG A 364 -13.12 5.95 25.00
CA ARG A 364 -13.68 4.79 24.32
C ARG A 364 -12.57 3.82 23.98
N TYR A 365 -12.83 2.55 24.24
CA TYR A 365 -11.92 1.45 23.91
C TYR A 365 -12.46 0.69 22.70
N HIS A 366 -11.56 0.32 21.80
CA HIS A 366 -11.80 -0.61 20.72
C HIS A 366 -10.73 -1.70 20.77
N ASP A 367 -11.13 -2.95 20.53
CA ASP A 367 -10.18 -4.00 20.22
C ASP A 367 -9.50 -3.74 18.86
N LEU A 368 -8.64 -4.65 18.43
CA LEU A 368 -8.06 -4.60 17.09
C LEU A 368 -9.17 -4.61 16.02
N VAL A 369 -9.18 -3.57 15.18
CA VAL A 369 -10.13 -3.39 14.07
C VAL A 369 -9.40 -3.45 12.73
N PRO A 370 -10.08 -3.78 11.60
CA PRO A 370 -9.51 -3.69 10.26
C PRO A 370 -8.78 -2.37 10.01
N TYR A 371 -7.72 -2.37 9.20
CA TYR A 371 -6.84 -1.21 9.06
C TYR A 371 -7.59 0.02 8.51
N GLU A 372 -8.54 -0.19 7.60
CA GLU A 372 -9.41 0.86 7.10
C GLU A 372 -10.28 1.48 8.21
N ASP A 373 -10.78 0.66 9.12
CA ASP A 373 -11.58 1.13 10.26
C ASP A 373 -10.71 1.81 11.33
N TYR A 374 -9.48 1.33 11.54
CA TYR A 374 -8.47 2.00 12.34
C TYR A 374 -8.20 3.41 11.82
N LEU A 375 -8.00 3.57 10.51
CA LEU A 375 -7.80 4.87 9.89
C LEU A 375 -9.04 5.77 9.95
N LYS A 376 -10.26 5.20 9.85
CA LYS A 376 -11.51 5.97 10.04
C LYS A 376 -11.66 6.47 11.47
N LEU A 377 -11.39 5.62 12.47
CA LEU A 377 -11.42 6.02 13.89
C LEU A 377 -10.42 7.14 14.15
N MET A 378 -9.18 6.99 13.64
CA MET A 378 -8.14 8.02 13.75
C MET A 378 -8.56 9.32 13.06
N GLY A 379 -9.09 9.25 11.83
CA GLY A 379 -9.56 10.42 11.08
C GLY A 379 -10.76 11.14 11.72
N GLY A 380 -11.44 10.51 12.68
CA GLY A 380 -12.46 11.15 13.52
C GLY A 380 -11.91 11.88 14.74
N CYS A 381 -10.59 12.03 14.86
CA CYS A 381 -9.88 12.64 16.00
C CYS A 381 -9.00 13.80 15.52
N ALA A 382 -8.83 14.86 16.30
CA ALA A 382 -7.97 15.98 15.92
C ALA A 382 -6.48 15.76 16.23
N ILE A 383 -6.17 14.87 17.17
CA ILE A 383 -4.82 14.63 17.69
C ILE A 383 -4.58 13.12 17.77
N SER A 384 -3.37 12.66 17.45
CA SER A 384 -2.89 11.30 17.59
C SER A 384 -1.66 11.28 18.50
N LEU A 385 -1.64 10.39 19.49
CA LEU A 385 -0.51 10.18 20.40
C LEU A 385 0.32 9.01 19.92
N SER A 386 1.62 9.24 19.75
CA SER A 386 2.58 8.23 19.31
C SER A 386 3.77 8.11 20.29
N PRO A 387 3.53 7.66 21.54
CA PRO A 387 4.62 7.42 22.46
C PRO A 387 5.40 6.17 22.04
N ILE A 388 6.71 6.28 22.14
CA ILE A 388 7.65 5.19 21.88
C ILE A 388 8.82 5.30 22.87
N GLU A 389 9.15 4.18 23.48
CA GLU A 389 10.26 4.07 24.42
C GLU A 389 11.59 4.35 23.70
N ALA A 390 12.52 5.03 24.38
CA ALA A 390 13.86 5.22 23.88
C ALA A 390 14.64 3.89 23.85
N GLY A 391 15.52 3.74 22.87
CA GLY A 391 16.44 2.60 22.78
C GLY A 391 16.69 2.15 21.35
N ASP A 392 17.86 1.58 21.11
CA ASP A 392 18.36 1.27 19.76
C ASP A 392 17.43 0.34 18.97
N LEU A 393 16.87 -0.67 19.64
CA LEU A 393 15.91 -1.58 19.01
C LEU A 393 14.64 -0.84 18.57
N TYR A 394 14.16 0.11 19.38
CA TYR A 394 12.98 0.90 19.05
C TYR A 394 13.28 1.92 17.98
N ALA A 395 14.49 2.48 17.91
CA ALA A 395 14.92 3.41 16.87
C ALA A 395 14.83 2.80 15.46
N ALA A 396 14.94 1.47 15.33
CA ALA A 396 14.79 0.77 14.06
C ALA A 396 13.33 0.69 13.53
N LYS A 397 12.31 1.01 14.36
CA LYS A 397 10.91 1.07 13.89
C LYS A 397 10.71 2.24 12.92
N SER A 398 9.59 2.22 12.20
CA SER A 398 9.24 3.27 11.24
C SER A 398 8.29 4.32 11.81
N ASP A 399 8.07 5.38 11.03
CA ASP A 399 7.15 6.48 11.28
C ASP A 399 5.72 6.22 10.78
N ALA A 400 5.31 4.95 10.57
CA ALA A 400 4.02 4.59 9.97
C ALA A 400 2.81 5.28 10.62
N LYS A 401 2.78 5.40 11.96
CA LYS A 401 1.68 6.07 12.68
C LYS A 401 1.58 7.57 12.39
N TYR A 402 2.72 8.22 12.15
CA TYR A 402 2.75 9.61 11.73
C TYR A 402 2.18 9.75 10.32
N LEU A 403 2.50 8.82 9.40
CA LEU A 403 1.90 8.81 8.06
C LEU A 403 0.40 8.58 8.10
N ASP A 404 -0.07 7.60 8.89
CA ASP A 404 -1.48 7.32 9.07
C ASP A 404 -2.23 8.58 9.55
N ALA A 405 -1.72 9.23 10.59
CA ALA A 405 -2.31 10.45 11.14
C ALA A 405 -2.28 11.62 10.15
N ALA A 406 -1.12 11.87 9.53
CA ALA A 406 -0.94 12.94 8.56
C ALA A 406 -1.86 12.74 7.33
N SER A 407 -2.03 11.50 6.84
CA SER A 407 -2.92 11.18 5.71
C SER A 407 -4.40 11.46 6.00
N ARG A 408 -4.77 11.59 7.29
CA ARG A 408 -6.12 11.91 7.78
C ARG A 408 -6.25 13.34 8.30
N GLY A 409 -5.20 14.17 8.16
CA GLY A 409 -5.19 15.54 8.68
C GLY A 409 -5.20 15.63 10.21
N VAL A 410 -4.68 14.61 10.88
CA VAL A 410 -4.64 14.50 12.35
C VAL A 410 -3.26 14.97 12.84
N LEU A 411 -3.22 15.87 13.82
CA LEU A 411 -1.95 16.32 14.41
C LEU A 411 -1.32 15.18 15.21
N THR A 412 -0.02 14.92 15.01
CA THR A 412 0.72 13.95 15.83
C THR A 412 1.47 14.62 16.98
N ILE A 413 1.34 14.08 18.19
CA ILE A 413 2.23 14.32 19.34
C ILE A 413 3.02 13.02 19.57
N ALA A 414 4.34 13.09 19.58
CA ALA A 414 5.18 11.89 19.62
C ALA A 414 6.40 12.02 20.55
N SER A 415 6.92 10.88 21.01
CA SER A 415 8.27 10.81 21.59
C SER A 415 9.32 11.14 20.52
N PRO A 416 10.53 11.59 20.88
CA PRO A 416 11.58 11.91 19.90
C PRO A 416 12.09 10.70 19.11
N THR A 417 12.11 9.50 19.71
CA THR A 417 12.60 8.28 19.03
C THR A 417 11.82 8.05 17.73
N ILE A 418 12.54 7.97 16.60
CA ILE A 418 12.03 7.91 15.21
C ILE A 418 11.38 9.21 14.72
N TYR A 419 10.51 9.81 15.53
CA TYR A 419 9.71 10.92 15.05
C TYR A 419 10.49 12.23 14.95
N ALA A 420 11.62 12.40 15.65
CA ALA A 420 12.48 13.58 15.48
C ALA A 420 13.05 13.71 14.06
N ASP A 421 13.18 12.61 13.32
CA ASP A 421 13.69 12.62 11.95
C ASP A 421 12.67 13.23 10.97
N VAL A 422 11.37 13.01 11.20
CA VAL A 422 10.28 13.42 10.30
C VAL A 422 9.45 14.61 10.82
N ILE A 423 9.32 14.76 12.13
CA ILE A 423 8.62 15.86 12.78
C ILE A 423 9.60 16.99 13.07
N ARG A 424 9.27 18.17 12.58
CA ARG A 424 9.82 19.45 13.00
C ARG A 424 8.83 20.06 13.99
N HIS A 425 9.22 20.05 15.27
CA HIS A 425 8.39 20.50 16.38
C HIS A 425 7.77 21.88 16.09
N GLY A 426 6.45 22.01 16.28
CA GLY A 426 5.70 23.26 16.03
C GLY A 426 5.42 23.56 14.56
N LYS A 427 5.96 22.76 13.62
CA LYS A 427 5.75 22.94 12.18
C LYS A 427 4.82 21.90 11.58
N ASN A 428 5.08 20.61 11.79
CA ASN A 428 4.27 19.50 11.22
C ASN A 428 3.92 18.44 12.27
N GLY A 429 4.01 18.80 13.55
CA GLY A 429 3.78 17.90 14.68
C GLY A 429 4.41 18.47 15.95
N LEU A 430 4.19 17.78 17.06
CA LEU A 430 4.78 18.12 18.35
C LEU A 430 5.62 16.95 18.85
N ILE A 431 6.82 17.27 19.36
CA ILE A 431 7.70 16.32 20.03
C ILE A 431 7.66 16.58 21.52
N ALA A 432 7.39 15.53 22.30
CA ALA A 432 7.43 15.49 23.75
C ALA A 432 8.68 14.69 24.20
N PRO A 433 9.78 15.35 24.61
CA PRO A 433 11.03 14.67 24.96
C PRO A 433 10.91 13.67 26.11
N GLY A 434 10.12 13.99 27.13
CA GLY A 434 9.86 13.13 28.29
C GLY A 434 8.39 13.10 28.70
N VAL A 435 8.07 12.24 29.66
CA VAL A 435 6.69 12.00 30.14
C VAL A 435 6.02 13.30 30.63
N ALA A 436 6.78 14.20 31.26
CA ALA A 436 6.30 15.48 31.77
C ALA A 436 5.88 16.47 30.66
N ASP A 437 6.37 16.29 29.44
CA ASP A 437 6.11 17.21 28.32
C ASP A 437 4.78 16.92 27.60
N TRP A 438 4.20 15.74 27.80
CA TRP A 438 3.00 15.31 27.08
C TRP A 438 1.76 16.14 27.42
N ALA A 439 1.51 16.42 28.71
CA ALA A 439 0.39 17.28 29.10
C ALA A 439 0.52 18.72 28.57
N PRO A 440 1.69 19.38 28.67
CA PRO A 440 1.93 20.66 27.98
C PRO A 440 1.66 20.62 26.47
N MET A 441 2.16 19.61 25.75
CA MET A 441 1.95 19.48 24.30
C MET A 441 0.47 19.27 23.96
N LEU A 442 -0.24 18.43 24.72
CA LEU A 442 -1.67 18.23 24.54
C LEU A 442 -2.47 19.51 24.84
N THR A 443 -2.11 20.23 25.90
CA THR A 443 -2.71 21.52 26.26
C THR A 443 -2.55 22.53 25.13
N GLN A 444 -1.36 22.65 24.54
CA GLN A 444 -1.11 23.51 23.38
C GLN A 444 -2.02 23.13 22.21
N ALA A 445 -2.05 21.85 21.84
CA ALA A 445 -2.84 21.36 20.70
C ALA A 445 -4.37 21.50 20.90
N LEU A 446 -4.86 21.47 22.14
CA LEU A 446 -6.27 21.66 22.48
C LEU A 446 -6.66 23.14 22.59
N ARG A 447 -5.74 24.01 22.98
CA ARG A 447 -5.95 25.46 23.12
C ARG A 447 -5.95 26.18 21.78
N ASP A 448 -4.96 25.89 20.94
CA ASP A 448 -4.71 26.58 19.67
C ASP A 448 -5.21 25.73 18.49
N ASP A 449 -6.49 25.91 18.15
CA ASP A 449 -7.13 25.18 17.05
C ASP A 449 -6.52 25.53 15.68
N GLU A 450 -6.12 26.79 15.48
CA GLU A 450 -5.52 27.25 14.22
C GLU A 450 -4.10 26.71 14.06
N GLY A 451 -3.25 26.83 15.08
CA GLY A 451 -1.91 26.28 15.08
C GLY A 451 -1.91 24.76 14.93
N ARG A 452 -2.83 24.04 15.61
CA ARG A 452 -3.04 22.60 15.41
C ARG A 452 -3.33 22.30 13.94
N ARG A 453 -4.31 22.99 13.35
CA ARG A 453 -4.71 22.75 11.95
C ARG A 453 -3.58 23.04 10.97
N LYS A 454 -2.83 24.14 11.19
CA LYS A 454 -1.67 24.48 10.37
C LYS A 454 -0.59 23.40 10.42
N MET A 455 -0.28 22.88 11.61
CA MET A 455 0.68 21.79 11.75
C MET A 455 0.19 20.50 11.08
N ALA A 456 -1.07 20.13 11.27
CA ALA A 456 -1.66 18.95 10.63
C ALA A 456 -1.67 19.09 9.09
N ARG A 457 -1.94 20.28 8.56
CA ARG A 457 -1.90 20.55 7.12
C ARG A 457 -0.49 20.43 6.56
N ASN A 458 0.52 20.97 7.25
CA ASN A 458 1.92 20.80 6.84
C ASN A 458 2.33 19.31 6.81
N ALA A 459 1.84 18.50 7.75
CA ALA A 459 2.07 17.06 7.76
C ALA A 459 1.36 16.35 6.59
N TRP A 460 0.11 16.71 6.33
CA TRP A 460 -0.68 16.20 5.20
C TRP A 460 -0.04 16.53 3.85
N GLU A 461 0.42 17.78 3.66
CA GLU A 461 1.13 18.23 2.45
C GLU A 461 2.48 17.54 2.27
N TYR A 462 3.19 17.25 3.37
CA TYR A 462 4.38 16.42 3.32
C TYR A 462 4.08 15.01 2.80
N VAL A 463 2.99 14.38 3.26
CA VAL A 463 2.57 13.06 2.76
C VAL A 463 2.21 13.15 1.27
N GLN A 464 1.39 14.14 0.90
CA GLN A 464 1.00 14.40 -0.49
C GLN A 464 2.22 14.50 -1.44
N GLY A 465 3.22 15.28 -1.03
CA GLY A 465 4.38 15.57 -1.86
C GLY A 465 5.40 14.44 -1.94
N ALA A 466 5.56 13.65 -0.87
CA ALA A 466 6.75 12.82 -0.69
C ALA A 466 6.55 11.42 -0.08
N ARG A 467 5.35 11.06 0.41
CA ARG A 467 5.13 9.79 1.13
C ARG A 467 3.91 9.02 0.65
N MET A 468 3.55 9.14 -0.63
CA MET A 468 2.52 8.32 -1.26
C MET A 468 3.13 7.05 -1.86
N PHE A 469 2.45 5.91 -1.73
CA PHE A 469 2.95 4.65 -2.27
C PHE A 469 3.06 4.68 -3.80
N ALA A 470 2.19 5.43 -4.48
CA ALA A 470 2.26 5.68 -5.92
C ALA A 470 3.67 6.09 -6.39
N GLN A 471 4.40 6.84 -5.56
CA GLN A 471 5.75 7.33 -5.87
C GLN A 471 6.84 6.25 -5.78
N GLN A 472 6.52 5.08 -5.23
CA GLN A 472 7.45 3.97 -5.06
C GLN A 472 7.22 2.84 -6.07
N VAL A 473 6.09 2.83 -6.77
CA VAL A 473 5.66 1.69 -7.59
C VAL A 473 6.64 1.41 -8.73
N THR A 474 6.99 2.42 -9.52
CA THR A 474 7.98 2.30 -10.60
C THR A 474 9.32 1.79 -10.06
N ALA A 475 9.83 2.39 -8.98
CA ALA A 475 11.11 1.98 -8.39
C ALA A 475 11.11 0.54 -7.85
N ARG A 476 9.97 0.04 -7.34
CA ARG A 476 9.80 -1.35 -6.91
C ARG A 476 9.75 -2.29 -8.11
N HIS A 477 8.94 -1.97 -9.11
CA HIS A 477 8.81 -2.76 -10.35
C HIS A 477 10.16 -2.88 -11.06
N ASP A 478 10.89 -1.78 -11.21
CA ASP A 478 12.21 -1.77 -11.85
C ASP A 478 13.22 -2.60 -11.05
N TRP A 479 13.23 -2.48 -9.73
CA TRP A 479 14.11 -3.29 -8.88
C TRP A 479 13.81 -4.78 -8.99
N TYR A 480 12.53 -5.17 -8.97
CA TYR A 480 12.12 -6.56 -9.21
C TYR A 480 12.58 -7.08 -10.56
N ARG A 481 12.48 -6.26 -11.61
CA ARG A 481 12.91 -6.65 -12.96
C ARG A 481 14.44 -6.76 -13.05
N ASP A 482 15.17 -5.86 -12.41
CA ASP A 482 16.63 -5.94 -12.29
C ASP A 482 17.09 -7.22 -11.57
N LEU A 483 16.49 -7.53 -10.41
CA LEU A 483 16.82 -8.75 -9.67
C LEU A 483 16.63 -10.00 -10.53
N TRP A 484 15.52 -10.09 -11.26
CA TRP A 484 15.28 -11.23 -12.13
C TRP A 484 16.23 -11.28 -13.33
N ALA A 485 16.59 -10.13 -13.90
CA ALA A 485 17.58 -10.07 -14.98
C ALA A 485 18.96 -10.57 -14.53
N ARG A 486 19.32 -10.32 -13.26
CA ARG A 486 20.59 -10.76 -12.64
C ARG A 486 20.49 -12.14 -11.94
N ARG A 487 19.42 -12.91 -12.15
CA ARG A 487 19.12 -14.11 -11.35
C ARG A 487 20.24 -15.16 -11.27
N GLU A 488 21.01 -15.34 -12.34
CA GLU A 488 22.11 -16.31 -12.36
C GLU A 488 23.24 -15.91 -11.41
N SER A 489 23.70 -14.66 -11.50
CA SER A 489 24.75 -14.15 -10.61
C SER A 489 24.28 -14.05 -9.16
N LEU A 490 23.02 -13.65 -8.95
CA LEU A 490 22.41 -13.63 -7.62
C LEU A 490 22.28 -15.03 -7.01
N THR A 491 21.95 -16.03 -7.81
CA THR A 491 21.86 -17.43 -7.35
C THR A 491 23.24 -17.98 -7.01
N ALA A 492 24.27 -17.68 -7.80
CA ALA A 492 25.66 -18.03 -7.47
C ALA A 492 26.10 -17.39 -6.14
N ALA A 493 25.81 -16.10 -5.94
CA ALA A 493 26.13 -15.39 -4.70
C ALA A 493 25.37 -15.95 -3.49
N LEU A 494 24.10 -16.34 -3.67
CA LEU A 494 23.30 -17.02 -2.66
C LEU A 494 23.92 -18.35 -2.25
N VAL A 495 24.28 -19.20 -3.21
CA VAL A 495 24.93 -20.50 -2.95
C VAL A 495 26.26 -20.32 -2.21
N ALA A 496 27.05 -19.32 -2.60
CA ALA A 496 28.29 -18.99 -1.90
C ALA A 496 28.04 -18.63 -0.41
N ARG A 497 27.01 -17.82 -0.12
CA ARG A 497 26.61 -17.49 1.27
C ARG A 497 26.07 -18.69 2.04
N MET A 498 25.51 -19.70 1.38
CA MET A 498 25.04 -20.94 2.02
C MET A 498 26.19 -21.91 2.34
N ASN A 499 27.37 -21.72 1.76
CA ASN A 499 28.54 -22.57 1.94
C ASN A 499 29.63 -21.93 2.81
N ALA A 500 29.51 -20.64 3.12
CA ALA A 500 30.34 -19.92 4.08
C ALA A 500 29.81 -20.13 5.50
#